data_AF-A0A941KL42-F1
#
_entry.id   AF-A0A941KL42-F1
#
_cell.length_a   1.000
_cell.length_b   1.000
_cell.length_c   1.000
_cell.angle_alpha   90.00
_cell.angle_beta   90.00
_cell.angle_gamma   90.00
#
_symmetry.space_group_name_H-M   'P 1'
#
loop_
_entity.id
_entity.type
_entity.pdbx_description
1 polymer ?
#
loop_
_entity_poly.entity_id
_entity_poly.type
_entity_poly.pdbx_seq_one_letter_code
_entity_poly.pdbx_strand_id
1 'polypeptide(L)'
;MPVLIEALSIVVRKAAVKALPDCGEQLDGRLKGTPSQRNDDELYACTLVNPDDVKRFAESLEAEGLVFREGDNAKDFCVVDQREGPTLPCDWLELMHYPWEENPDQLIMIARETGSRGAQVFMPQGWKYDGSYSKTAQAREV
;
A
#
# COMPACT_ATOMS: atom_id res chain seq x y z
N MET A 1 3.38 -11.23 -2.28
CA MET A 1 4.33 -11.01 -1.16
C MET A 1 3.86 -9.79 -0.38
N PRO A 2 4.24 -9.62 0.89
CA PRO A 2 3.85 -8.45 1.65
C PRO A 2 4.65 -7.20 1.29
N VAL A 3 3.97 -6.05 1.26
CA VAL A 3 4.55 -4.71 1.18
C VAL A 3 4.32 -3.98 2.50
N LEU A 4 5.27 -3.14 2.93
CA LEU A 4 5.09 -2.27 4.10
C LEU A 4 3.89 -1.32 3.90
N ILE A 5 3.15 -1.05 4.98
CA ILE A 5 2.17 0.04 5.07
C ILE A 5 2.66 1.03 6.11
N GLU A 6 2.71 2.30 5.72
CA GLU A 6 3.26 3.36 6.56
C GLU A 6 2.49 4.67 6.34
N ALA A 7 2.13 5.33 7.44
CA ALA A 7 1.28 6.52 7.45
C ALA A 7 0.00 6.32 6.61
N LEU A 8 -0.23 7.18 5.60
CA LEU A 8 -1.28 6.97 4.60
C LEU A 8 -0.65 6.36 3.35
N SER A 9 -1.14 5.20 2.94
CA SER A 9 -0.60 4.43 1.82
C SER A 9 -1.67 4.19 0.76
N ILE A 10 -1.30 4.32 -0.52
CA ILE A 10 -2.13 3.83 -1.63
C ILE A 10 -1.54 2.51 -2.08
N VAL A 11 -2.37 1.48 -2.15
CA VAL A 11 -2.03 0.12 -2.60
C VAL A 11 -2.80 -0.18 -3.88
N VAL A 12 -2.11 -0.52 -4.96
CA VAL A 12 -2.68 -0.77 -6.29
C VAL A 12 -2.42 -2.22 -6.70
N ARG A 13 -3.44 -2.90 -7.21
CA ARG A 13 -3.28 -4.26 -7.75
C ARG A 13 -2.55 -4.22 -9.09
N LYS A 14 -1.46 -4.98 -9.23
CA LYS A 14 -0.78 -5.10 -10.52
C LYS A 14 -1.65 -5.73 -11.60
N ALA A 15 -2.55 -6.64 -11.21
CA ALA A 15 -3.50 -7.26 -12.12
C ALA A 15 -4.42 -6.22 -12.78
N ALA A 16 -4.86 -5.20 -12.04
CA ALA A 16 -5.70 -4.13 -12.58
C ALA A 16 -4.94 -3.25 -13.58
N VAL A 17 -3.70 -2.86 -13.25
CA VAL A 17 -2.84 -2.09 -14.17
C VAL A 17 -2.58 -2.85 -15.47
N LYS A 18 -2.31 -4.16 -15.39
CA LYS A 18 -2.09 -5.02 -16.55
C LYS A 18 -3.33 -5.21 -17.43
N ALA A 19 -4.53 -5.03 -16.86
CA ALA A 19 -5.79 -5.16 -17.58
C ALA A 19 -6.21 -3.88 -18.32
N LEU A 20 -5.53 -2.75 -18.10
CA LEU A 20 -5.82 -1.50 -18.78
C LEU A 20 -5.42 -1.56 -20.27
N PRO A 21 -6.31 -1.18 -21.20
CA PRO A 21 -5.94 -1.03 -22.60
C PRO A 21 -5.05 0.20 -22.79
N ASP A 22 -3.97 0.06 -23.58
CA ASP A 22 -3.10 1.13 -24.10
C ASP A 22 -2.25 1.95 -23.09
N CYS A 23 -2.70 2.17 -21.85
CA CYS A 23 -2.00 2.99 -20.84
C CYS A 23 -1.29 2.19 -19.73
N GLY A 24 -1.46 0.86 -19.67
CA GLY A 24 -0.95 0.03 -18.58
C GLY A 24 0.58 0.07 -18.38
N GLU A 25 1.36 0.14 -19.47
CA GLU A 25 2.83 0.21 -19.40
C GLU A 25 3.32 1.57 -18.87
N GLN A 26 2.69 2.66 -19.30
CA GLN A 26 3.00 4.01 -18.81
C GLN A 26 2.66 4.13 -17.32
N LEU A 27 1.50 3.59 -16.90
CA LEU A 27 1.09 3.59 -15.50
C LEU A 27 2.01 2.72 -14.64
N ASP A 28 2.41 1.54 -15.11
CA ASP A 28 3.40 0.68 -14.44
C ASP A 28 4.73 1.43 -14.20
N GLY A 29 5.25 2.10 -15.23
CA GLY A 29 6.45 2.93 -15.11
C GLY A 29 6.29 4.05 -14.09
N ARG A 30 5.15 4.74 -14.10
CA ARG A 30 4.82 5.82 -13.15
C ARG A 30 4.76 5.31 -11.70
N LEU A 31 4.09 4.18 -11.46
CA LEU A 31 3.97 3.58 -10.13
C LEU A 31 5.34 3.11 -9.61
N LYS A 32 6.17 2.52 -10.47
CA LYS A 32 7.56 2.13 -10.14
C LYS A 32 8.48 3.32 -9.85
N GLY A 33 8.20 4.48 -10.46
CA GLY A 33 8.95 5.73 -10.27
C GLY A 33 8.42 6.61 -9.13
N THR A 34 7.32 6.23 -8.48
CA THR A 34 6.72 7.04 -7.41
C THR A 34 7.64 7.05 -6.18
N PRO A 35 7.91 8.22 -5.56
CA PRO A 35 8.68 8.28 -4.31
C PRO A 35 8.07 7.38 -3.22
N SER A 36 8.92 6.81 -2.38
CA SER A 36 8.51 5.90 -1.30
C SER A 36 7.74 4.65 -1.76
N GLN A 37 7.85 4.28 -3.04
CA GLN A 37 7.25 3.05 -3.55
C GLN A 37 7.89 1.81 -2.91
N ARG A 38 7.07 0.79 -2.74
CA ARG A 38 7.45 -0.60 -2.54
C ARG A 38 6.58 -1.45 -3.46
N ASN A 39 7.25 -2.32 -4.20
CA ASN A 39 6.64 -3.12 -5.25
C ASN A 39 7.07 -4.55 -5.06
N ASP A 40 6.10 -5.46 -4.98
CA ASP A 40 6.37 -6.89 -5.04
C ASP A 40 5.84 -7.44 -6.39
N ASP A 41 5.46 -8.72 -6.50
CA ASP A 41 4.93 -9.27 -7.74
C ASP A 41 3.43 -8.97 -7.97
N GLU A 42 2.69 -8.55 -6.93
CA GLU A 42 1.22 -8.51 -6.89
C GLU A 42 0.67 -7.10 -6.67
N LEU A 43 1.41 -6.26 -5.94
CA LEU A 43 1.02 -4.94 -5.48
C LEU A 43 2.06 -3.87 -5.85
N TYR A 44 1.56 -2.68 -6.19
CA TYR A 44 2.31 -1.43 -5.97
C TYR A 44 1.82 -0.81 -4.67
N ALA A 45 2.71 -0.24 -3.86
CA ALA A 45 2.30 0.61 -2.75
C ALA A 45 3.23 1.80 -2.59
N CYS A 46 2.68 2.96 -2.23
CA CYS A 46 3.45 4.16 -1.90
C CYS A 46 2.84 4.88 -0.70
N THR A 47 3.67 5.55 0.09
CA THR A 47 3.23 6.41 1.19
C THR A 47 3.10 7.85 0.72
N LEU A 48 2.00 8.50 1.10
CA LEU A 48 1.73 9.91 0.88
C LEU A 48 1.57 10.61 2.24
N VAL A 49 2.10 11.82 2.35
CA VAL A 49 2.28 12.48 3.65
C VAL A 49 1.01 13.19 4.13
N ASN A 50 0.14 13.63 3.23
CA ASN A 50 -1.09 14.34 3.59
C ASN A 50 -2.32 13.84 2.80
N PRO A 51 -3.54 14.03 3.34
CA PRO A 51 -4.78 13.58 2.69
C PRO A 51 -5.07 14.20 1.32
N ASP A 52 -4.63 15.44 1.07
CA ASP A 52 -4.85 16.12 -0.20
C ASP A 52 -4.05 15.48 -1.33
N ASP A 53 -2.81 15.07 -1.05
CA ASP A 53 -1.94 14.35 -1.98
C ASP A 53 -2.49 12.94 -2.24
N VAL A 54 -3.02 12.26 -1.21
CA VAL A 54 -3.73 10.98 -1.36
C VAL A 54 -4.90 11.13 -2.32
N LYS A 55 -5.74 12.14 -2.10
CA LYS A 55 -6.90 12.40 -2.95
C LYS A 55 -6.49 12.68 -4.40
N ARG A 56 -5.52 13.58 -4.62
CA ARG A 56 -5.03 13.91 -5.97
C ARG A 56 -4.41 12.71 -6.67
N PHE A 57 -3.68 11.87 -5.93
CA PHE A 57 -3.09 10.67 -6.50
C PHE A 57 -4.17 9.66 -6.88
N ALA A 58 -5.15 9.42 -6.00
CA ALA A 58 -6.31 8.57 -6.29
C ALA A 58 -7.09 9.05 -7.53
N GLU A 59 -7.42 10.34 -7.60
CA GLU A 59 -8.06 10.94 -8.78
C GLU A 59 -7.21 10.75 -10.05
N SER A 60 -5.88 10.82 -9.94
CA SER A 60 -4.99 10.56 -11.07
C SER A 60 -4.93 9.08 -11.47
N LEU A 61 -5.22 8.14 -10.57
CA LEU A 61 -5.33 6.71 -10.91
C LEU A 61 -6.65 6.43 -11.62
N GLU A 62 -7.73 7.07 -11.18
CA GLU A 62 -9.05 6.98 -11.83
C GLU A 62 -9.04 7.59 -13.24
N ALA A 63 -8.33 8.70 -13.43
CA ALA A 63 -8.16 9.31 -14.74
C ALA A 63 -7.42 8.39 -15.74
N GLU A 64 -6.59 7.46 -15.26
CA GLU A 64 -5.88 6.47 -16.07
C GLU A 64 -6.71 5.19 -16.29
N GLY A 65 -7.92 5.12 -15.74
CA GLY A 65 -8.87 4.02 -15.94
C GLY A 65 -8.93 2.99 -14.82
N LEU A 66 -8.19 3.15 -13.73
CA LEU A 66 -8.37 2.31 -12.54
C LEU A 66 -9.65 2.71 -11.78
N VAL A 67 -10.26 1.76 -11.08
CA VAL A 67 -11.49 2.01 -10.32
C VAL A 67 -11.18 1.98 -8.83
N PHE A 68 -11.43 3.09 -8.13
CA PHE A 68 -11.25 3.14 -6.68
C PHE A 68 -12.24 2.21 -5.97
N ARG A 69 -13.53 2.29 -6.34
CA ARG A 69 -14.63 1.65 -5.61
C ARG A 69 -15.65 1.01 -6.55
N GLU A 70 -16.08 -0.20 -6.21
CA GLU A 70 -17.23 -0.89 -6.82
C GLU A 70 -18.21 -1.32 -5.72
N GLY A 71 -19.40 -0.73 -5.73
CA GLY A 71 -20.32 -0.81 -4.59
C GLY A 71 -19.70 -0.16 -3.35
N ASP A 72 -19.57 -0.93 -2.26
CA ASP A 72 -18.97 -0.49 -1.00
C ASP A 72 -17.51 -0.93 -0.84
N ASN A 73 -16.96 -1.67 -1.81
CA ASN A 73 -15.60 -2.23 -1.72
C ASN A 73 -14.59 -1.48 -2.59
N ALA A 74 -13.34 -1.41 -2.13
CA ALA A 74 -12.19 -1.02 -2.94
C ALA A 74 -11.97 -2.05 -4.07
N LYS A 75 -11.76 -1.57 -5.30
CA LYS A 75 -11.68 -2.45 -6.49
C LYS A 75 -10.27 -2.67 -7.02
N ASP A 76 -9.68 -1.65 -7.65
CA ASP A 76 -8.37 -1.78 -8.29
C ASP A 76 -7.24 -1.25 -7.40
N PHE A 77 -7.57 -0.32 -6.51
CA PHE A 77 -6.67 0.20 -5.50
C PHE A 77 -7.41 0.56 -4.21
N CYS A 78 -6.67 0.60 -3.10
CA CYS A 78 -7.17 0.89 -1.77
C CYS A 78 -6.28 1.93 -1.09
N VAL A 79 -6.88 2.87 -0.37
CA VAL A 79 -6.17 3.77 0.54
C VAL A 79 -6.19 3.12 1.92
N VAL A 80 -5.01 2.94 2.52
CA VAL A 80 -4.80 2.31 3.82
C VAL A 80 -4.16 3.32 4.76
N ASP A 81 -4.83 3.58 5.88
CA ASP A 81 -4.23 4.25 7.03
C ASP A 81 -3.54 3.20 7.91
N GLN A 82 -2.29 3.45 8.29
CA GLN A 82 -1.51 2.52 9.10
C GLN A 82 -2.15 2.20 10.46
N ARG A 83 -3.01 3.06 10.98
CA ARG A 83 -3.66 2.89 12.29
C ARG A 83 -5.05 2.30 12.16
N GLU A 84 -5.81 2.78 11.18
CA GLU A 84 -7.23 2.41 11.03
C GLU A 84 -7.44 1.27 10.03
N GLY A 85 -6.43 0.94 9.23
CA GLY A 85 -6.52 -0.05 8.16
C GLY A 85 -7.09 0.56 6.88
N PRO A 86 -7.81 -0.24 6.07
CA PRO A 86 -8.28 0.21 4.76
C PRO A 86 -9.47 1.16 4.93
N THR A 87 -9.47 2.26 4.17
CA THR A 87 -10.53 3.29 4.25
C THR A 87 -11.86 2.83 3.64
N LEU A 88 -11.84 1.74 2.88
CA LEU A 88 -13.00 1.02 2.37
C LEU A 88 -12.80 -0.48 2.62
N PRO A 89 -13.87 -1.27 2.83
CA PRO A 89 -13.82 -2.73 2.72
C PRO A 89 -13.07 -3.18 1.48
N CYS A 90 -12.22 -4.21 1.60
CA CYS A 90 -11.31 -4.63 0.55
C CYS A 90 -11.04 -6.14 0.62
N ASP A 91 -11.74 -6.92 -0.22
CA ASP A 91 -11.68 -8.38 -0.17
C ASP A 91 -10.40 -8.98 -0.78
N TRP A 92 -9.64 -8.19 -1.53
CA TRP A 92 -8.42 -8.65 -2.19
C TRP A 92 -7.15 -8.26 -1.42
N LEU A 93 -7.24 -7.48 -0.34
CA LEU A 93 -6.09 -7.00 0.42
C LEU A 93 -6.12 -7.53 1.87
N GLU A 94 -5.12 -8.31 2.24
CA GLU A 94 -4.92 -8.75 3.62
C GLU A 94 -3.94 -7.81 4.32
N LEU A 95 -4.32 -7.30 5.49
CA LEU A 95 -3.46 -6.50 6.37
C LEU A 95 -3.11 -7.29 7.63
N MET A 96 -1.86 -7.16 8.08
CA MET A 96 -1.40 -7.80 9.31
C MET A 96 -0.28 -7.01 9.97
N HIS A 97 -0.19 -7.14 11.29
CA HIS A 97 0.98 -6.71 12.03
C HIS A 97 2.06 -7.79 11.98
N TYR A 98 3.30 -7.38 11.73
CA TYR A 98 4.45 -8.26 11.61
C TYR A 98 5.59 -7.77 12.53
N PRO A 99 6.22 -8.66 13.32
CA PRO A 99 7.37 -8.31 14.15
C PRO A 99 8.58 -7.89 13.31
N TRP A 100 9.06 -6.67 13.48
CA TRP A 100 10.30 -6.18 12.88
C TRP A 100 11.50 -6.90 13.50
N GLU A 101 12.35 -7.50 12.67
CA GLU A 101 13.55 -8.24 13.11
C GLU A 101 13.29 -9.21 14.27
N GLU A 102 12.14 -9.91 14.20
CA GLU A 102 11.70 -10.90 15.21
C GLU A 102 11.44 -10.30 16.61
N ASN A 103 11.38 -8.98 16.74
CA ASN A 103 11.05 -8.30 17.99
C ASN A 103 9.53 -8.10 18.12
N PRO A 104 8.86 -8.80 19.05
CA PRO A 104 7.40 -8.71 19.21
C PRO A 104 6.92 -7.33 19.69
N ASP A 105 7.80 -6.53 20.30
CA ASP A 105 7.49 -5.18 20.77
C ASP A 105 7.70 -4.12 19.66
N GLN A 106 8.09 -4.54 18.46
CA GLN A 106 8.29 -3.67 17.31
C GLN A 106 7.46 -4.16 16.14
N LEU A 107 6.24 -3.67 16.01
CA LEU A 107 5.34 -4.08 14.95
C LEU A 107 5.40 -3.15 13.75
N ILE A 108 5.36 -3.73 12.56
CA ILE A 108 5.09 -3.01 11.31
C ILE A 108 3.76 -3.50 10.74
N MET A 109 3.02 -2.62 10.08
CA MET A 109 1.87 -3.04 9.29
C MET A 109 2.35 -3.43 7.90
N ILE A 110 1.92 -4.58 7.42
CA ILE A 110 2.18 -5.06 6.06
C ILE A 110 0.88 -5.42 5.37
N ALA A 111 0.86 -5.29 4.05
CA ALA A 111 -0.26 -5.68 3.21
C ALA A 111 0.17 -6.69 2.15
N ARG A 112 -0.67 -7.66 1.83
CA ARG A 112 -0.45 -8.59 0.71
C ARG A 112 -1.76 -8.85 -0.03
N GLU A 113 -1.67 -9.28 -1.28
CA GLU A 113 -2.86 -9.75 -1.99
C GLU A 113 -3.40 -11.02 -1.32
N THR A 114 -4.73 -11.14 -1.23
CA THR A 114 -5.41 -12.25 -0.56
C THR A 114 -5.01 -13.59 -1.18
N GLY A 115 -4.64 -14.55 -0.34
CA GLY A 115 -4.12 -15.86 -0.77
C GLY A 115 -2.64 -15.89 -1.17
N SER A 116 -1.93 -14.76 -1.14
CA SER A 116 -0.48 -14.71 -1.36
C SER A 116 0.28 -15.41 -0.24
N ARG A 117 1.31 -16.19 -0.60
CA ARG A 117 2.07 -17.05 0.33
C ARG A 117 3.51 -16.60 0.58
N GLY A 118 3.98 -15.58 -0.11
CA GLY A 118 5.36 -15.10 0.06
C GLY A 118 5.56 -14.44 1.42
N ALA A 119 6.72 -14.70 2.05
CA ALA A 119 7.06 -14.17 3.37
C ALA A 119 7.98 -12.94 3.33
N GLN A 120 8.64 -12.68 2.20
CA GLN A 120 9.54 -11.54 2.05
C GLN A 120 8.73 -10.23 2.04
N VAL A 121 9.05 -9.34 2.99
CA VAL A 121 8.44 -8.00 3.08
C VAL A 121 9.22 -7.02 2.21
N PHE A 122 8.52 -6.30 1.34
CA PHE A 122 9.09 -5.25 0.50
C PHE A 122 8.90 -3.88 1.14
N MET A 123 9.98 -3.12 1.23
CA MET A 123 10.06 -1.83 1.90
C MET A 123 10.82 -0.82 1.04
N PRO A 124 10.65 0.50 1.26
CA PRO A 124 11.47 1.50 0.59
C PRO A 124 12.96 1.27 0.84
N GLN A 125 13.80 1.59 -0.14
CA GLN A 125 15.24 1.42 -0.01
C GLN A 125 15.79 2.24 1.17
N GLY A 126 16.57 1.59 2.05
CA GLY A 126 17.19 2.23 3.21
C GLY A 126 16.22 2.55 4.35
N TRP A 127 14.97 2.06 4.28
CA TRP A 127 14.02 2.18 5.38
C TRP A 127 14.56 1.52 6.65
N LYS A 128 14.28 2.14 7.80
CA LYS A 128 14.65 1.67 9.14
C LYS A 128 13.48 1.86 10.07
N TYR A 129 13.32 0.96 11.04
CA TYR A 129 12.30 1.08 12.06
C TYR A 129 12.48 2.34 12.93
N ASP A 130 13.71 2.64 13.34
CA ASP A 130 14.00 3.84 14.12
C ASP A 130 13.80 5.12 13.30
N GLY A 131 12.93 6.00 13.79
CA GLY A 131 12.54 7.23 13.09
C GLY A 131 11.40 7.05 12.08
N SER A 132 10.87 5.83 11.92
CA SER A 132 9.72 5.53 11.07
C SER A 132 8.38 5.98 11.67
N TYR A 133 7.35 6.03 10.84
CA TYR A 133 5.98 6.20 11.32
C TYR A 133 5.50 4.96 12.07
N SER A 134 6.00 3.76 11.76
CA SER A 134 5.68 2.52 12.49
C SER A 134 6.06 2.58 13.95
N LYS A 135 7.24 3.11 14.28
CA LYS A 135 7.65 3.33 15.67
C LYS A 135 6.77 4.38 16.38
N THR A 136 6.41 5.45 15.66
CA THR A 136 5.60 6.54 16.22
C THR A 136 4.14 6.14 16.43
N ALA A 137 3.60 5.27 15.57
CA ALA A 137 2.22 4.78 15.67
C ALA A 137 2.00 3.97 16.96
N GLN A 138 2.94 3.11 17.32
CA GLN A 138 2.89 2.31 18.56
C GLN A 138 3.06 3.14 19.83
N ALA A 139 3.85 4.22 19.78
CA ALA A 139 4.11 5.07 20.95
C ALA A 139 2.89 5.87 21.44
N ARG A 140 1.78 5.87 20.69
CA ARG A 140 0.54 6.63 21.02
C ARG A 140 -0.60 5.77 21.58
N GLU A 141 -0.38 4.47 21.78
CA GLU A 141 -1.36 3.56 22.41
C GLU A 141 -1.29 3.56 23.95
N VAL A 142 -0.82 4.64 24.59
CA VAL A 142 -0.66 4.78 26.04
C VAL A 142 -1.57 5.85 26.63
#